data_AF-A0A8S1LLQ8-F1
#
_entry.id   AF-A0A8S1LLQ8-F1
#
_cell.length_a   1.000
_cell.length_b   1.000
_cell.length_c   1.000
_cell.angle_alpha   90.00
_cell.angle_beta   90.00
_cell.angle_gamma   90.00
#
_symmetry.space_group_name_H-M   'P 1'
#
loop_
_entity.id
_entity.type
_entity.pdbx_description
1 polymer ?
#
loop_
_entity_poly.entity_id
_entity_poly.type
_entity_poly.pdbx_seq_one_letter_code
_entity_poly.pdbx_strand_id
1 'polypeptide(L)'
;MEKQKRKKHGAHNESKSLWNYTLSPGWSQEEVKILKLALQKFGIGKWRSIIQSECLPDKSIGQIYIQTQRMLGQQSLGDFMGLQIDLEKVWIDNNQKKGVMRKNGCVINTGDNPNKEERKQRIEENRQKYSISQEEINKIKLPRFKNDCVAKYFTIQEIENDQFTTIEKLQHFVNLEIEIDKKLKKILLIKSNLNSNGNNHVNGNGNSNHNLHNHQEEQK
;
A
#
# COMPACT_ATOMS: atom_id res chain seq x y z
N MET A 1 -21.05 -10.28 -55.24
CA MET A 1 -20.91 -9.19 -54.25
C MET A 1 -20.61 -9.80 -52.90
N GLU A 2 -19.34 -10.04 -52.61
CA GLU A 2 -18.89 -10.80 -51.44
C GLU A 2 -18.19 -9.84 -50.47
N LYS A 3 -18.84 -9.55 -49.34
CA LYS A 3 -18.29 -8.64 -48.31
C LYS A 3 -17.32 -9.40 -47.41
N GLN A 4 -16.03 -9.13 -47.59
CA GLN A 4 -14.96 -9.53 -46.70
C GLN A 4 -15.20 -8.99 -45.27
N LYS A 5 -15.37 -9.89 -44.28
CA LYS A 5 -15.34 -9.54 -42.85
C LYS A 5 -13.89 -9.58 -42.35
N ARG A 6 -13.35 -8.41 -42.01
CA ARG A 6 -12.06 -8.21 -41.34
C ARG A 6 -12.01 -8.99 -40.01
N LYS A 7 -11.08 -9.94 -39.88
CA LYS A 7 -10.70 -10.55 -38.60
C LYS A 7 -9.93 -9.52 -37.76
N LYS A 8 -10.59 -8.95 -36.74
CA LYS A 8 -9.91 -8.15 -35.71
C LYS A 8 -9.07 -9.09 -34.85
N HIS A 9 -7.76 -9.01 -35.00
CA HIS A 9 -6.80 -9.52 -34.03
C HIS A 9 -6.89 -8.67 -32.76
N GLY A 10 -7.57 -9.18 -31.75
CA GLY A 10 -7.39 -8.75 -30.37
C GLY A 10 -6.67 -9.86 -29.66
N ALA A 11 -5.34 -9.78 -29.59
CA ALA A 11 -4.55 -10.63 -28.71
C ALA A 11 -5.01 -10.34 -27.27
N HIS A 12 -5.87 -11.21 -26.76
CA HIS A 12 -6.28 -11.20 -25.37
C HIS A 12 -5.03 -11.59 -24.57
N ASN A 13 -4.32 -10.60 -24.05
CA ASN A 13 -3.35 -10.83 -22.98
C ASN A 13 -4.14 -11.29 -21.76
N GLU A 14 -4.44 -12.59 -21.71
CA GLU A 14 -4.93 -13.26 -20.53
C GLU A 14 -3.83 -13.20 -19.47
N SER A 15 -3.93 -12.18 -18.62
CA SER A 15 -3.11 -12.09 -17.42
C SER A 15 -3.43 -13.29 -16.55
N LYS A 16 -2.46 -14.22 -16.38
CA LYS A 16 -2.55 -15.51 -15.65
C LYS A 16 -2.72 -15.38 -14.13
N SER A 17 -3.58 -14.50 -13.63
CA SER A 17 -4.04 -14.55 -12.24
C SER A 17 -5.37 -13.79 -12.08
N LEU A 18 -6.43 -14.35 -12.66
CA LEU A 18 -7.83 -13.99 -12.34
C LEU A 18 -8.19 -14.56 -10.98
N TRP A 19 -7.45 -14.13 -9.97
CA TRP A 19 -7.65 -14.49 -8.58
C TRP A 19 -8.63 -13.50 -7.96
N ASN A 20 -9.92 -13.82 -8.09
CA ASN A 20 -11.02 -12.92 -7.73
C ASN A 20 -11.44 -13.12 -6.26
N TYR A 21 -10.61 -12.72 -5.30
CA TYR A 21 -11.09 -12.58 -3.92
C TYR A 21 -12.01 -11.35 -3.79
N THR A 22 -13.06 -11.49 -3.00
CA THR A 22 -13.91 -10.36 -2.63
C THR A 22 -13.11 -9.39 -1.76
N LEU A 23 -12.67 -8.27 -2.33
CA LEU A 23 -11.93 -7.24 -1.62
C LEU A 23 -12.71 -6.76 -0.39
N SER A 24 -12.04 -6.68 0.75
CA SER A 24 -12.59 -5.97 1.90
C SER A 24 -12.74 -4.48 1.56
N PRO A 25 -13.74 -3.78 2.11
CA PRO A 25 -13.86 -2.34 1.91
C PRO A 25 -12.53 -1.62 2.19
N GLY A 26 -12.13 -0.71 1.31
CA GLY A 26 -10.88 0.05 1.45
C GLY A 26 -9.60 -0.69 1.03
N TRP A 27 -9.70 -1.83 0.34
CA TRP A 27 -8.57 -2.55 -0.27
C TRP A 27 -8.54 -2.40 -1.78
N SER A 28 -7.36 -2.12 -2.32
CA SER A 28 -7.03 -2.22 -3.73
C SER A 28 -6.43 -3.58 -4.07
N GLN A 29 -6.48 -3.96 -5.35
CA GLN A 29 -5.86 -5.20 -5.82
C GLN A 29 -4.34 -5.23 -5.61
N GLU A 30 -3.69 -4.07 -5.68
CA GLU A 30 -2.26 -3.94 -5.44
C GLU A 30 -1.91 -4.18 -3.98
N GLU A 31 -2.64 -3.58 -3.05
CA GLU A 31 -2.45 -3.82 -1.61
C GLU A 31 -2.65 -5.30 -1.26
N VAL A 32 -3.62 -5.98 -1.88
CA VAL A 32 -3.81 -7.42 -1.64
C VAL A 32 -2.66 -8.26 -2.20
N LYS A 33 -2.09 -7.88 -3.35
CA LYS A 33 -0.88 -8.54 -3.87
C LYS A 33 0.30 -8.35 -2.91
N ILE A 34 0.47 -7.16 -2.35
CA ILE A 34 1.50 -6.87 -1.35
C ILE A 34 1.26 -7.69 -0.08
N LEU A 35 0.00 -7.75 0.37
CA LEU A 35 -0.38 -8.57 1.52
C LEU A 35 -0.08 -10.06 1.26
N LYS A 36 -0.38 -10.60 0.07
CA LYS A 36 -0.05 -11.98 -0.31
C LYS A 36 1.44 -12.25 -0.11
N LEU A 37 2.29 -11.38 -0.65
CA LEU A 37 3.75 -11.49 -0.50
C LEU A 37 4.19 -11.36 0.96
N ALA A 38 3.60 -10.45 1.74
CA ALA A 38 3.92 -10.25 3.14
C ALA A 38 3.55 -11.47 3.99
N LEU A 39 2.39 -12.08 3.74
CA LEU A 39 1.94 -13.31 4.41
C LEU A 39 2.84 -14.50 4.05
N GLN A 40 3.24 -14.63 2.79
CA GLN A 40 4.18 -15.66 2.35
C GLN A 40 5.58 -15.45 2.96
N LYS A 41 6.02 -14.19 3.12
CA LYS A 41 7.35 -13.87 3.65
C LYS A 41 7.44 -14.00 5.17
N PHE A 42 6.48 -13.47 5.92
CA PHE A 42 6.54 -13.46 7.39
C PHE A 42 5.77 -14.62 8.02
N GLY A 43 4.77 -15.14 7.32
CA GLY A 43 3.83 -16.14 7.84
C GLY A 43 2.55 -15.51 8.40
N ILE A 44 1.48 -16.29 8.33
CA ILE A 44 0.16 -15.92 8.88
C ILE A 44 0.29 -15.78 10.40
N GLY A 45 -0.32 -14.76 11.02
CA GLY A 45 -0.19 -14.52 12.47
C GLY A 45 0.95 -13.57 12.84
N LYS A 46 1.92 -13.32 11.94
CA LYS A 46 3.03 -12.38 12.17
C LYS A 46 2.67 -10.94 11.80
N TRP A 47 1.51 -10.48 12.28
CA TRP A 47 0.94 -9.18 11.92
C TRP A 47 1.85 -8.01 12.25
N ARG A 48 2.50 -8.05 13.43
CA ARG A 48 3.44 -7.00 13.85
C ARG A 48 4.61 -6.87 12.87
N SER A 49 5.16 -7.97 12.38
CA SER A 49 6.26 -7.96 11.40
C SER A 49 5.81 -7.38 10.06
N ILE A 50 4.58 -7.67 9.63
CA ILE A 50 4.00 -7.09 8.42
C ILE A 50 3.85 -5.57 8.56
N ILE A 51 3.31 -5.08 9.68
CA ILE A 51 3.17 -3.65 9.95
C ILE A 51 4.54 -2.96 10.03
N GLN A 52 5.50 -3.54 10.77
CA GLN A 52 6.85 -2.99 10.92
C GLN A 52 7.64 -2.96 9.60
N SER A 53 7.28 -3.79 8.62
CA SER A 53 7.87 -3.73 7.28
C SER A 53 7.40 -2.53 6.46
N GLU A 54 6.40 -1.79 6.94
CA GLU A 54 5.77 -0.64 6.28
C GLU A 54 5.28 -0.93 4.84
N CYS A 55 5.08 -2.19 4.47
CA CYS A 55 4.62 -2.54 3.12
C CYS A 55 3.18 -2.06 2.87
N LEU A 56 2.38 -1.91 3.93
CA LEU A 56 0.99 -1.45 3.92
C LEU A 56 0.78 -0.41 5.05
N PRO A 57 1.22 0.85 4.87
CA PRO A 57 1.30 1.84 5.95
C PRO A 57 -0.07 2.24 6.52
N ASP A 58 -1.12 2.25 5.68
CA ASP A 58 -2.45 2.70 6.06
C ASP A 58 -3.38 1.57 6.53
N LYS A 59 -2.84 0.35 6.70
CA LYS A 59 -3.63 -0.83 7.04
C LYS A 59 -3.40 -1.28 8.48
N SER A 60 -4.48 -1.34 9.24
CA SER A 60 -4.45 -1.87 10.60
C SER A 60 -4.34 -3.40 10.62
N ILE A 61 -3.91 -3.94 11.76
CA ILE A 61 -3.87 -5.40 11.98
C ILE A 61 -5.25 -6.03 11.77
N GLY A 62 -6.33 -5.37 12.20
CA GLY A 62 -7.70 -5.84 12.00
C GLY A 62 -8.09 -5.93 10.52
N GLN A 63 -7.74 -4.91 9.74
CA GLN A 63 -7.98 -4.90 8.28
C GLN A 63 -7.18 -6.00 7.58
N ILE A 64 -5.90 -6.19 7.95
CA ILE A 64 -5.05 -7.26 7.43
C ILE A 64 -5.66 -8.63 7.76
N TYR A 65 -6.12 -8.81 8.99
CA TYR A 65 -6.72 -10.06 9.45
C TYR A 65 -7.98 -10.41 8.65
N ILE A 66 -8.92 -9.47 8.51
CA ILE A 66 -10.16 -9.67 7.75
C ILE A 66 -9.85 -9.98 6.29
N GLN A 67 -8.92 -9.24 5.68
CA GLN A 67 -8.53 -9.49 4.30
C GLN A 67 -7.89 -10.88 4.15
N THR A 68 -7.07 -11.31 5.12
CA THR A 68 -6.47 -12.66 5.13
C THR A 68 -7.53 -13.76 5.20
N GLN A 69 -8.57 -13.60 6.03
CA GLN A 69 -9.70 -14.55 6.08
C GLN A 69 -10.36 -14.73 4.71
N ARG A 70 -10.59 -13.62 4.00
CA ARG A 70 -11.17 -13.65 2.66
C ARG A 70 -10.23 -14.29 1.63
N MET A 71 -8.94 -13.98 1.71
CA MET A 71 -7.91 -14.55 0.83
C MET A 71 -7.78 -16.07 1.00
N LEU A 72 -7.99 -16.61 2.20
CA LEU A 72 -7.99 -18.07 2.42
C LEU A 72 -9.38 -18.70 2.20
N GLY A 73 -10.45 -17.90 2.16
CA GLY A 73 -11.82 -18.40 2.05
C GLY A 73 -12.36 -19.04 3.34
N GLN A 74 -11.84 -18.66 4.51
CA GLN A 74 -12.27 -19.19 5.81
C GLN A 74 -12.11 -18.15 6.92
N GLN A 75 -12.99 -18.21 7.93
CA GLN A 75 -12.94 -17.25 9.04
C GLN A 75 -11.89 -17.62 10.10
N SER A 76 -11.71 -18.91 10.40
CA SER A 76 -10.69 -19.31 11.37
C SER A 76 -9.31 -19.37 10.70
N LEU A 77 -8.36 -18.58 11.20
CA LEU A 77 -6.95 -18.64 10.78
C LEU A 77 -6.10 -19.52 11.71
N GLY A 78 -6.70 -20.08 12.76
CA GLY A 78 -5.99 -20.77 13.85
C GLY A 78 -5.07 -21.89 13.38
N ASP A 79 -5.50 -22.63 12.35
CA ASP A 79 -4.79 -23.80 11.82
C ASP A 79 -3.67 -23.41 10.84
N PHE A 80 -3.47 -22.11 10.61
CA PHE A 80 -2.45 -21.57 9.70
C PHE A 80 -1.48 -20.61 10.42
N MET A 81 -1.66 -20.41 11.72
CA MET A 81 -0.82 -19.51 12.51
C MET A 81 0.65 -19.93 12.47
N GLY A 82 1.52 -18.98 12.13
CA GLY A 82 2.96 -19.16 11.99
C GLY A 82 3.42 -19.79 10.67
N LEU A 83 2.50 -20.18 9.78
CA LEU A 83 2.87 -20.84 8.53
C LEU A 83 3.11 -19.84 7.39
N GLN A 84 4.16 -20.10 6.60
CA GLN A 84 4.44 -19.46 5.32
C GLN A 84 3.95 -20.41 4.21
N ILE A 85 2.79 -20.09 3.64
CA ILE A 85 2.05 -21.01 2.77
C ILE A 85 1.60 -20.36 1.48
N ASP A 86 1.29 -21.21 0.51
CA ASP A 86 0.60 -20.82 -0.70
C ASP A 86 -0.88 -20.59 -0.41
N LEU A 87 -1.23 -19.32 -0.20
CA LEU A 87 -2.60 -18.88 0.06
C LEU A 87 -3.56 -19.32 -1.04
N GLU A 88 -3.05 -19.49 -2.27
CA GLU A 88 -3.89 -19.78 -3.42
C GLU A 88 -4.40 -21.20 -3.45
N LYS A 89 -3.53 -22.15 -3.14
CA LYS A 89 -3.91 -23.54 -2.94
C LYS A 89 -4.95 -23.67 -1.81
N VAL A 90 -4.75 -22.96 -0.69
CA VAL A 90 -5.68 -23.00 0.44
C VAL A 90 -7.07 -22.53 0.05
N TRP A 91 -7.16 -21.40 -0.66
CA TRP A 91 -8.45 -20.86 -1.08
C TRP A 91 -9.14 -21.75 -2.09
N ILE A 92 -8.42 -22.31 -3.07
CA ILE A 92 -8.99 -23.25 -4.05
C ILE A 92 -9.61 -24.44 -3.30
N ASP A 93 -8.86 -25.04 -2.39
CA ASP A 93 -9.34 -26.18 -1.60
C ASP A 93 -10.53 -25.79 -0.74
N ASN A 94 -10.46 -24.64 -0.07
CA ASN A 94 -11.57 -24.13 0.75
C ASN A 94 -12.81 -23.78 -0.08
N ASN A 95 -12.66 -23.34 -1.33
CA ASN A 95 -13.77 -23.04 -2.22
C ASN A 95 -14.42 -24.32 -2.75
N GLN A 96 -13.65 -25.40 -2.93
CA GLN A 96 -14.14 -26.70 -3.40
C GLN A 96 -14.81 -27.55 -2.31
N LYS A 97 -14.59 -27.25 -1.02
CA LYS A 97 -15.24 -27.95 0.10
C LYS A 97 -16.76 -27.92 -0.02
N LYS A 98 -17.37 -29.11 -0.06
CA LYS A 98 -18.82 -29.36 -0.01
C LYS A 98 -19.25 -29.73 1.40
N GLY A 99 -20.51 -29.47 1.74
CA GLY A 99 -21.07 -29.81 3.07
C GLY A 99 -20.57 -28.93 4.22
N VAL A 100 -19.94 -27.79 3.91
CA VAL A 100 -19.47 -26.82 4.91
C VAL A 100 -20.40 -25.63 5.00
N MET A 101 -20.56 -25.10 6.21
CA MET A 101 -21.29 -23.85 6.42
C MET A 101 -20.41 -22.66 6.03
N ARG A 102 -21.02 -21.67 5.38
CA ARG A 102 -20.34 -20.45 4.92
C ARG A 102 -21.05 -19.20 5.43
N LYS A 103 -20.27 -18.21 5.85
CA LYS A 103 -20.75 -16.86 6.16
C LYS A 103 -19.92 -15.85 5.37
N ASN A 104 -20.58 -15.04 4.55
CA ASN A 104 -19.94 -14.09 3.63
C ASN A 104 -18.92 -14.76 2.70
N GLY A 105 -19.26 -15.92 2.15
CA GLY A 105 -18.39 -16.71 1.26
C GLY A 105 -17.26 -17.48 1.94
N CYS A 106 -16.98 -17.21 3.23
CA CYS A 106 -15.92 -17.88 3.98
C CYS A 106 -16.45 -19.09 4.75
N VAL A 107 -15.69 -20.19 4.76
CA VAL A 107 -15.96 -21.36 5.61
C VAL A 107 -15.92 -20.96 7.09
N ILE A 108 -16.93 -21.38 7.85
CA ILE A 108 -17.01 -21.17 9.30
C ILE A 108 -16.87 -22.49 10.05
N ASN A 109 -16.28 -22.44 11.25
CA ASN A 109 -16.31 -23.58 12.16
C ASN A 109 -17.66 -23.62 12.87
N THR A 110 -18.39 -24.73 12.72
CA THR A 110 -19.67 -24.97 13.40
C THR A 110 -19.58 -26.05 14.47
N GLY A 111 -18.43 -26.71 14.61
CA GLY A 111 -18.18 -27.69 15.65
C GLY A 111 -17.45 -27.08 16.85
N ASP A 112 -17.11 -27.96 17.80
CA ASP A 112 -16.34 -27.57 18.97
C ASP A 112 -14.98 -26.97 18.59
N ASN A 113 -14.48 -26.11 19.47
CA ASN A 113 -13.15 -25.55 19.29
C ASN A 113 -12.11 -26.68 19.45
N PRO A 114 -11.18 -26.83 18.48
CA PRO A 114 -10.18 -27.88 18.57
C PRO A 114 -9.31 -27.67 19.80
N ASN A 115 -8.98 -28.79 20.46
CA ASN A 115 -8.04 -28.78 21.56
C ASN A 115 -6.62 -28.43 21.07
N LYS A 116 -5.68 -28.26 22.00
CA LYS A 116 -4.31 -27.83 21.67
C LYS A 116 -3.58 -28.81 20.75
N GLU A 117 -3.74 -30.11 20.97
CA GLU A 117 -3.06 -31.16 20.20
C GLU A 117 -3.67 -31.31 18.81
N GLU A 118 -5.01 -31.29 18.69
CA GLU A 118 -5.71 -31.27 17.40
C GLU A 118 -5.32 -30.06 16.56
N ARG A 119 -5.24 -28.88 17.18
CA ARG A 119 -4.77 -27.68 16.49
C ARG A 119 -3.35 -27.85 16.00
N LYS A 120 -2.45 -28.41 16.82
CA LYS A 120 -1.05 -28.65 16.44
C LYS A 120 -0.96 -29.63 15.27
N GLN A 121 -1.76 -30.69 15.29
CA GLN A 121 -1.84 -31.66 14.20
C GLN A 121 -2.33 -31.00 12.90
N ARG A 122 -3.41 -30.22 12.96
CA ARG A 122 -3.93 -29.49 11.78
C ARG A 122 -2.93 -28.49 11.21
N ILE A 123 -2.18 -27.79 12.08
CA ILE A 123 -1.11 -26.89 11.65
C ILE A 123 -0.03 -27.67 10.88
N GLU A 124 0.35 -28.86 11.36
CA GLU A 124 1.37 -29.67 10.71
C GLU A 124 0.88 -30.27 9.37
N GLU A 125 -0.36 -30.75 9.32
CA GLU A 125 -1.01 -31.19 8.08
C GLU A 125 -1.05 -30.05 7.04
N ASN A 126 -1.43 -28.84 7.47
CA ASN A 126 -1.45 -27.67 6.60
C ASN A 126 -0.05 -27.24 6.17
N ARG A 127 0.96 -27.37 7.04
CA ARG A 127 2.36 -27.11 6.69
C ARG A 127 2.80 -28.03 5.56
N GLN A 128 2.61 -29.34 5.72
CA GLN A 128 3.01 -30.32 4.71
C GLN A 128 2.30 -30.09 3.37
N LYS A 129 1.02 -29.70 3.43
CA LYS A 129 0.20 -29.52 2.22
C LYS A 129 0.45 -28.22 1.48
N TYR A 130 0.67 -27.12 2.20
CA TYR A 130 0.64 -25.77 1.60
C TYR A 130 1.94 -24.97 1.76
N SER A 131 2.96 -25.50 2.45
CA SER A 131 4.22 -24.76 2.62
C SER A 131 4.88 -24.38 1.30
N ILE A 132 5.45 -23.18 1.31
CA ILE A 132 6.29 -22.66 0.22
C ILE A 132 7.74 -22.99 0.55
N SER A 133 8.56 -23.21 -0.47
CA SER A 133 9.99 -23.47 -0.26
C SER A 133 10.69 -22.24 0.32
N GLN A 134 11.73 -22.47 1.13
CA GLN A 134 12.51 -21.37 1.70
C GLN A 134 13.20 -20.51 0.62
N GLU A 135 13.55 -21.12 -0.51
CA GLU A 135 14.11 -20.41 -1.66
C GLU A 135 13.12 -19.41 -2.28
N GLU A 136 11.87 -19.82 -2.45
CA GLU A 136 10.80 -18.93 -2.93
C GLU A 136 10.57 -17.79 -1.94
N ILE A 137 10.51 -18.10 -0.63
CA ILE A 137 10.35 -17.09 0.43
C ILE A 137 11.48 -16.05 0.39
N ASN A 138 12.73 -16.50 0.22
CA ASN A 138 13.89 -15.62 0.17
C ASN A 138 13.89 -14.71 -1.06
N LYS A 139 13.32 -15.18 -2.18
CA LYS A 139 13.16 -14.39 -3.41
C LYS A 139 12.08 -13.31 -3.28
N ILE A 140 11.19 -13.40 -2.29
CA ILE A 140 10.15 -12.39 -2.08
C ILE A 140 10.76 -11.05 -1.68
N LYS A 141 10.71 -10.10 -2.61
CA LYS A 141 10.93 -8.68 -2.37
C LYS A 141 9.58 -8.04 -2.06
N LEU A 142 9.44 -7.46 -0.88
CA LEU A 142 8.23 -6.73 -0.50
C LEU A 142 8.31 -5.33 -1.09
N PRO A 143 7.49 -5.00 -2.09
CA PRO A 143 7.37 -3.61 -2.49
C PRO A 143 6.67 -2.84 -1.37
N ARG A 144 7.11 -1.61 -1.15
CA ARG A 144 6.35 -0.66 -0.34
C ARG A 144 5.19 -0.19 -1.19
N PHE A 145 3.96 -0.28 -0.69
CA PHE A 145 2.83 0.35 -1.36
C PHE A 145 3.09 1.86 -1.38
N LYS A 146 3.40 2.40 -2.56
CA LYS A 146 3.51 3.83 -2.78
C LYS A 146 2.12 4.28 -3.19
N ASN A 147 1.48 5.07 -2.33
CA ASN A 147 0.35 5.87 -2.75
C ASN A 147 0.87 6.92 -3.74
N ASP A 148 1.06 6.55 -5.02
CA ASP A 148 1.51 7.47 -6.08
C ASP A 148 0.42 8.54 -6.40
N CYS A 149 -0.70 8.51 -5.70
CA CYS A 149 -1.64 9.60 -5.63
C CYS A 149 -2.20 9.69 -4.21
N VAL A 150 -1.82 10.78 -3.50
CA VAL A 150 -2.55 11.42 -2.40
C VAL A 150 -2.97 10.45 -1.28
N ALA A 151 -2.30 10.49 -0.12
CA ALA A 151 -2.94 10.03 1.12
C ALA A 151 -4.37 10.56 1.07
N LYS A 152 -5.40 9.69 0.99
CA LYS A 152 -6.79 10.13 0.96
C LYS A 152 -7.08 10.69 2.34
N TYR A 153 -6.65 11.92 2.56
CA TYR A 153 -7.09 12.73 3.67
C TYR A 153 -8.52 13.09 3.31
N PHE A 154 -9.43 12.60 4.14
CA PHE A 154 -10.79 13.08 4.12
C PHE A 154 -10.75 14.56 4.52
N THR A 155 -11.51 15.38 3.81
CA THR A 155 -11.82 16.74 4.25
C THR A 155 -12.54 16.67 5.60
N ILE A 156 -12.53 17.77 6.35
CA ILE A 156 -13.25 17.86 7.63
C ILE A 156 -14.73 17.45 7.43
N GLN A 157 -15.34 17.89 6.33
CA GLN A 157 -16.72 17.57 5.98
C GLN A 157 -16.92 16.08 5.72
N GLU A 158 -15.98 15.40 5.07
CA GLU A 158 -16.07 13.96 4.83
C GLU A 158 -15.88 13.18 6.14
N ILE A 159 -14.95 13.57 7.02
CA ILE A 159 -14.75 12.94 8.33
C ILE A 159 -16.00 13.04 9.20
N GLU A 160 -16.67 14.19 9.17
CA GLU A 160 -17.87 14.44 9.96
C GLU A 160 -19.09 13.69 9.42
N ASN A 161 -19.26 13.65 8.10
CA ASN A 161 -20.45 13.09 7.44
C ASN A 161 -20.40 11.58 7.19
N ASP A 162 -19.23 10.96 7.15
CA ASP A 162 -19.12 9.52 6.93
C ASP A 162 -19.47 8.68 8.17
N GLN A 163 -19.77 7.41 7.92
CA GLN A 163 -20.09 6.36 8.91
C GLN A 163 -18.84 5.88 9.69
N PHE A 164 -17.95 6.78 10.07
CA PHE A 164 -16.80 6.46 10.93
C PHE A 164 -17.21 6.42 12.39
N THR A 165 -16.63 5.48 13.14
CA THR A 165 -16.69 5.53 14.61
C THR A 165 -15.91 6.74 15.13
N THR A 166 -16.19 7.18 16.37
CA THR A 166 -15.49 8.32 16.98
C THR A 166 -13.97 8.15 16.98
N ILE A 167 -13.47 6.93 17.20
CA ILE A 167 -12.04 6.63 17.21
C ILE A 167 -11.44 6.75 15.80
N GLU A 168 -12.15 6.28 14.78
CA GLU A 168 -11.72 6.41 13.38
C GLU A 168 -11.72 7.87 12.94
N LYS A 169 -12.74 8.66 13.33
CA LYS A 169 -12.76 10.12 13.09
C LYS A 169 -11.53 10.80 13.69
N LEU A 170 -11.19 10.48 14.94
CA LEU A 170 -9.98 11.01 15.60
C LEU A 170 -8.71 10.63 14.85
N GLN A 171 -8.58 9.38 14.39
CA GLN A 171 -7.42 8.96 13.58
C GLN A 171 -7.33 9.73 12.26
N HIS A 172 -8.46 9.94 11.58
CA HIS A 172 -8.50 10.73 10.35
C HIS A 172 -8.13 12.20 10.58
N PHE A 173 -8.57 12.81 11.69
CA PHE A 173 -8.18 14.17 12.06
C PHE A 173 -6.68 14.30 12.33
N VAL A 174 -6.09 13.38 13.09
CA VAL A 174 -4.63 13.38 13.36
C VAL A 174 -3.84 13.22 12.07
N ASN A 175 -4.29 12.35 11.17
CA ASN A 175 -3.62 12.18 9.87
C ASN A 175 -3.70 13.43 9.00
N LEU A 176 -4.84 14.14 9.03
CA LEU A 176 -5.03 15.41 8.34
C LEU A 176 -4.11 16.50 8.90
N GLU A 177 -4.00 16.61 10.23
CA GLU A 177 -3.11 17.56 10.92
C GLU A 177 -1.64 17.37 10.48
N ILE A 178 -1.14 16.14 10.56
CA ILE A 178 0.25 15.81 10.19
C ILE A 178 0.55 16.20 8.73
N GLU A 179 -0.42 15.99 7.82
CA GLU A 179 -0.23 16.28 6.40
C GLU A 179 -0.29 17.78 6.09
N ILE A 180 -1.18 18.53 6.75
CA ILE A 180 -1.23 19.99 6.69
C ILE A 180 0.12 20.56 7.14
N ASP A 181 0.67 20.07 8.25
CA ASP A 181 1.97 20.50 8.77
C ASP A 181 3.11 20.26 7.79
N LYS A 182 3.15 19.09 7.14
CA LYS A 182 4.15 18.79 6.11
C LYS A 182 4.04 19.76 4.92
N LYS A 183 2.83 20.03 4.45
CA LYS A 183 2.59 20.96 3.33
C LYS A 183 2.96 22.39 3.72
N LEU A 184 2.65 22.84 4.94
CA LEU A 184 3.05 24.16 5.46
C LEU A 184 4.58 24.30 5.50
N LYS A 185 5.29 23.29 6.04
CA LYS A 185 6.76 23.28 6.05
C LYS A 185 7.35 23.37 4.64
N LYS A 186 6.76 22.66 3.67
CA LYS A 186 7.19 22.73 2.26
C LYS A 186 6.95 24.12 1.66
N ILE A 187 5.81 24.74 1.94
CA ILE A 187 5.51 26.11 1.48
C ILE A 187 6.50 27.11 2.09
N LEU A 188 6.82 26.99 3.38
CA LEU A 188 7.79 27.85 4.05
C LEU A 188 9.19 27.73 3.42
N LEU A 189 9.63 26.51 3.12
CA LEU A 189 10.91 26.26 2.45
C LEU A 189 10.96 26.86 1.03
N ILE A 190 9.84 26.77 0.29
CA ILE A 190 9.75 27.40 -1.04
C ILE A 190 9.82 28.92 -0.90
N LYS A 191 9.12 29.51 0.06
CA LYS A 191 9.15 30.95 0.33
C LYS A 191 10.54 31.45 0.73
N SER A 192 11.26 30.72 1.58
CA SER A 192 12.63 31.09 1.95
C SER A 192 13.57 31.08 0.75
N ASN A 193 13.47 30.06 -0.11
CA ASN A 193 14.31 29.94 -1.30
C ASN A 193 14.01 31.03 -2.36
N LEU A 194 12.75 31.47 -2.47
CA LEU A 194 12.37 32.59 -3.33
C LEU A 194 12.92 33.93 -2.81
N ASN A 195 12.89 34.17 -1.50
CA ASN A 195 13.42 35.39 -0.91
C ASN A 195 14.95 35.50 -1.00
N SER A 196 15.68 34.37 -0.94
CA SER A 196 17.14 34.36 -1.11
C SER A 196 17.60 34.68 -2.53
N ASN A 197 16.77 34.45 -3.55
CA ASN A 197 17.09 34.76 -4.95
C ASN A 197 16.71 36.19 -5.38
N GLY A 198 15.94 36.93 -4.56
CA GLY A 198 15.49 38.30 -4.88
C GLY A 198 16.46 39.43 -4.52
N ASN A 199 17.54 39.15 -3.76
CA ASN A 199 18.44 40.19 -3.21
C ASN A 199 19.72 40.46 -4.03
N ASN A 200 19.88 39.89 -5.23
CA ASN A 200 21.10 40.07 -6.05
C ASN A 200 20.98 41.10 -7.20
N HIS A 201 20.01 42.02 -7.14
CA HIS A 201 19.87 42.99 -8.25
C HIS A 201 19.42 44.41 -7.85
N VAL A 202 20.15 45.08 -6.95
CA VAL A 202 20.25 46.56 -6.97
C VAL A 202 21.58 46.98 -6.32
N ASN A 203 22.57 47.39 -7.12
CA ASN A 203 23.33 48.64 -6.94
C ASN A 203 24.52 48.73 -7.90
N GLY A 204 24.48 49.73 -8.78
CA GLY A 204 25.62 50.10 -9.60
C GLY A 204 25.26 50.93 -10.82
N ASN A 205 24.56 52.05 -10.64
CA ASN A 205 24.63 53.10 -11.66
C ASN A 205 24.65 54.50 -11.05
N GLY A 206 25.65 55.27 -11.48
CA GLY A 206 25.78 56.71 -11.26
C GLY A 206 26.88 57.11 -10.29
N ASN A 207 28.07 57.47 -10.80
CA ASN A 207 28.39 58.90 -10.82
C ASN A 207 29.55 59.25 -11.77
N SER A 208 29.37 60.40 -12.40
CA SER A 208 30.22 61.07 -13.37
C SER A 208 31.60 61.48 -12.86
N ASN A 209 32.58 61.52 -13.76
CA ASN A 209 33.73 62.44 -13.79
C ASN A 209 34.45 62.22 -15.13
N HIS A 210 35.12 63.16 -15.80
CA HIS A 210 35.08 64.61 -15.93
C HIS A 210 36.00 64.86 -17.16
N ASN A 211 35.75 65.90 -17.95
CA ASN A 211 36.52 66.26 -19.15
C ASN A 211 38.04 66.38 -18.86
N LEU A 212 38.87 65.86 -19.76
CA LEU A 212 40.27 66.29 -19.93
C LEU A 212 40.45 66.91 -21.33
N HIS A 213 40.69 68.21 -21.39
CA HIS A 213 41.40 68.84 -22.50
C HIS A 213 42.12 70.13 -22.06
N ASN A 214 43.46 70.10 -22.17
CA ASN A 214 44.44 71.15 -22.56
C ASN A 214 45.76 70.94 -21.79
N HIS A 215 46.89 70.66 -22.49
CA HIS A 215 47.86 71.63 -23.07
C HIS A 215 48.45 72.53 -21.98
N GLN A 216 49.75 72.69 -21.71
CA GLN A 216 51.06 72.57 -22.40
C GLN A 216 52.10 72.35 -21.25
N GLU A 217 53.30 71.79 -21.38
CA GLU A 217 54.57 72.22 -22.01
C GLU A 217 55.57 71.14 -21.50
N GLU A 218 56.62 70.65 -22.17
CA GLU A 218 57.84 71.37 -22.54
C GLU A 218 58.87 70.35 -23.08
N GLN A 219 59.80 70.84 -23.93
CA GLN A 219 61.17 70.37 -24.21
C GLN A 219 61.51 69.55 -25.49
N LYS A 220 62.13 70.32 -26.39
CA LYS A 220 63.23 70.04 -27.35
C LYS A 220 62.94 69.40 -28.70
#